data_AF-A0A021VUQ9-F1
#
_entry.id   AF-A0A021VUQ9-F1
#
_cell.length_a   1.000
_cell.length_b   1.000
_cell.length_c   1.000
_cell.angle_alpha   90.00
_cell.angle_beta   90.00
_cell.angle_gamma   90.00
#
_symmetry.space_group_name_H-M   'P 1'
#
loop_
_entity.id
_entity.type
_entity.pdbx_description
1 polymer ?
#
loop_
_entity_poly.entity_id
_entity_poly.type
_entity_poly.pdbx_seq_one_letter_code
_entity_poly.pdbx_strand_id
1 'polypeptide(L)'
;MTTTGSTDWVSGERVFAPPNGTLDPEWLVPAVLEALPTARPDEARDALRRAWTEHRTGVAATSDAAVDRAARTVVTAAVRQFRA
;
A
#
# COMPACT_ATOMS: atom_id res chain seq x y z
N MET A 1 2.74 -46.63 -4.36
CA MET A 1 3.27 -46.34 -5.71
C MET A 1 2.54 -45.09 -6.20
N THR A 2 3.28 -43.97 -6.19
CA THR A 2 2.98 -42.61 -6.75
C THR A 2 1.56 -42.05 -6.62
N THR A 3 1.32 -41.31 -5.54
CA THR A 3 0.18 -40.37 -5.42
C THR A 3 0.47 -39.11 -6.23
N THR A 4 -0.51 -38.72 -7.03
CA THR A 4 -0.65 -37.52 -7.84
C THR A 4 -0.15 -36.27 -7.11
N GLY A 5 0.72 -35.50 -7.76
CA GLY A 5 1.13 -34.17 -7.27
C GLY A 5 -0.09 -33.27 -7.16
N SER A 6 -0.58 -33.07 -5.94
CA SER A 6 -1.68 -32.15 -5.67
C SER A 6 -1.22 -30.75 -6.03
N THR A 7 -1.84 -30.16 -7.05
CA THR A 7 -1.80 -28.72 -7.26
C THR A 7 -2.75 -28.12 -6.24
N ASP A 8 -2.33 -28.13 -4.97
CA ASP A 8 -3.04 -27.51 -3.85
C ASP A 8 -2.90 -25.98 -3.97
N TRP A 9 -3.62 -25.41 -4.92
CA TRP A 9 -3.99 -24.01 -4.85
C TRP A 9 -5.09 -23.88 -3.80
N VAL A 10 -4.69 -23.59 -2.56
CA VAL A 10 -5.62 -23.14 -1.53
C VAL A 10 -6.09 -21.74 -1.92
N SER A 11 -7.40 -21.57 -2.16
CA SER A 11 -8.02 -20.25 -2.26
C SER A 11 -7.95 -19.56 -0.90
N GLY A 12 -6.82 -18.94 -0.63
CA GLY A 12 -6.49 -18.25 0.60
C GLY A 12 -5.35 -17.30 0.29
N GLU A 13 -5.62 -16.32 -0.57
CA GLU A 13 -4.67 -15.27 -0.88
C GLU A 13 -4.15 -14.68 0.43
N ARG A 14 -2.82 -14.75 0.58
CA ARG A 14 -2.12 -14.35 1.80
C ARG A 14 -2.37 -12.86 2.03
N VAL A 15 -3.28 -12.57 2.95
CA VAL A 15 -3.43 -11.25 3.56
C VAL A 15 -2.08 -10.92 4.20
N PHE A 16 -1.31 -10.06 3.55
CA PHE A 16 -0.16 -9.39 4.18
C PHE A 16 -0.69 -8.32 5.14
N ALA A 17 -1.44 -8.75 6.15
CA ALA A 17 -1.65 -7.94 7.33
C ALA A 17 -0.33 -7.92 8.10
N PRO A 18 0.06 -6.76 8.65
CA PRO A 18 1.34 -6.69 9.31
C PRO A 18 1.34 -7.53 10.57
N PRO A 19 2.50 -8.06 11.01
CA PRO A 19 2.61 -8.50 12.38
C PRO A 19 2.11 -7.36 13.27
N ASN A 20 1.10 -7.66 14.10
CA ASN A 20 0.30 -6.72 14.87
C ASN A 20 1.02 -5.39 15.20
N GLY A 21 0.52 -4.27 14.67
CA GLY A 21 0.93 -2.92 15.09
C GLY A 21 1.72 -2.07 14.09
N THR A 22 2.15 -2.60 12.93
CA THR A 22 3.04 -1.84 12.01
C THR A 22 2.43 -1.61 10.63
N LEU A 23 2.01 -0.39 10.28
CA LEU A 23 1.66 -0.05 8.90
C LEU A 23 2.94 0.23 8.09
N ASP A 24 3.26 -0.65 7.14
CA ASP A 24 4.31 -0.40 6.14
C ASP A 24 3.69 0.32 4.92
N PRO A 25 4.10 1.58 4.62
CA PRO A 25 3.57 2.31 3.48
C PRO A 25 3.88 1.64 2.13
N GLU A 26 4.90 0.78 2.03
CA GLU A 26 5.21 0.10 0.77
C GLU A 26 4.16 -0.94 0.39
N TRP A 27 3.37 -1.44 1.34
CA TRP A 27 2.29 -2.38 1.07
C TRP A 27 1.07 -1.73 0.42
N LEU A 28 1.02 -0.40 0.43
CA LEU A 28 -0.05 0.39 -0.17
C LEU A 28 0.20 0.67 -1.66
N VAL A 29 1.32 0.22 -2.24
CA VAL A 29 1.64 0.43 -3.66
C VAL A 29 0.54 -0.08 -4.60
N PRO A 30 -0.01 -1.30 -4.45
CA PRO A 30 -1.11 -1.76 -5.30
C PRO A 30 -2.33 -0.83 -5.24
N ALA A 31 -2.71 -0.36 -4.07
CA ALA A 31 -3.84 0.57 -3.90
C ALA A 31 -3.61 1.92 -4.61
N VAL A 32 -2.36 2.41 -4.66
CA VAL A 32 -2.03 3.61 -5.44
C VAL A 32 -2.12 3.34 -6.94
N LEU A 33 -1.65 2.18 -7.41
CA LEU A 33 -1.73 1.80 -8.83
C LEU A 33 -3.16 1.52 -9.29
N GLU A 34 -4.02 1.00 -8.40
CA GLU A 34 -5.46 0.87 -8.67
C GLU A 34 -6.14 2.24 -8.79
N ALA A 35 -5.78 3.19 -7.91
CA ALA A 35 -6.32 4.55 -7.94
C ALA A 35 -5.77 5.40 -9.09
N LEU A 36 -4.52 5.15 -9.51
CA LEU A 36 -3.84 5.84 -10.60
C LEU A 36 -3.08 4.83 -11.49
N PRO A 37 -3.77 4.17 -12.44
CA PRO A 37 -3.17 3.12 -13.27
C PRO A 37 -2.01 3.56 -14.16
N THR A 38 -1.87 4.87 -14.39
CA THR A 38 -0.77 5.44 -15.19
C THR A 38 0.51 5.68 -14.39
N ALA A 39 0.47 5.55 -13.06
CA ALA A 39 1.65 5.72 -12.22
C ALA A 39 2.61 4.53 -12.35
N ARG A 40 3.91 4.79 -12.24
CA ARG A 40 4.89 3.71 -12.17
C ARG A 40 5.03 3.21 -10.72
N PRO A 41 5.36 1.92 -10.50
CA PRO A 41 5.56 1.38 -9.16
C PRO A 41 6.56 2.16 -8.31
N ASP A 42 7.67 2.63 -8.90
CA ASP A 42 8.69 3.41 -8.18
C ASP A 42 8.17 4.80 -7.78
N GLU A 43 7.40 5.45 -8.65
CA GLU A 43 6.76 6.74 -8.34
C GLU A 43 5.73 6.58 -7.22
N ALA A 44 4.96 5.49 -7.23
CA ALA A 44 4.01 5.17 -6.18
C ALA A 44 4.72 4.94 -4.83
N ARG A 45 5.83 4.17 -4.80
CA ARG A 45 6.63 3.97 -3.59
C ARG A 45 7.15 5.28 -3.01
N ASP A 46 7.74 6.12 -3.85
CA ASP A 46 8.28 7.41 -3.40
C ASP A 46 7.18 8.35 -2.91
N ALA A 47 6.04 8.37 -3.60
CA ALA A 47 4.87 9.14 -3.18
C ALA A 47 4.30 8.64 -1.84
N LEU A 48 4.25 7.33 -1.62
CA LEU A 48 3.82 6.72 -0.36
C LEU A 48 4.77 7.05 0.80
N ARG A 49 6.09 7.01 0.58
CA ARG A 49 7.09 7.42 1.58
C ARG A 49 6.93 8.90 1.96
N ARG A 50 6.67 9.77 0.97
CA ARG A 50 6.37 11.19 1.22
C ARG A 50 5.09 11.35 2.02
N ALA A 51 3.98 10.81 1.55
CA ALA A 51 2.68 10.89 2.23
C ALA A 51 2.71 10.32 3.66
N TRP A 52 3.44 9.23 3.89
CA TRP A 52 3.64 8.67 5.23
C TRP A 52 4.46 9.60 6.13
N THR A 53 5.50 10.23 5.58
CA THR A 53 6.29 11.22 6.32
C THR A 53 5.45 12.44 6.66
N GLU A 54 4.66 12.98 5.73
CA GLU A 54 3.71 14.07 5.97
C GLU A 54 2.73 13.72 7.09
N HIS A 55 2.18 12.50 7.07
CA HIS A 55 1.26 12.03 8.10
C HIS A 55 1.91 12.00 9.50
N ARG A 56 3.16 11.53 9.60
CA ARG A 56 3.87 11.41 10.87
C ARG A 56 4.37 12.74 11.43
N THR A 57 4.76 13.68 10.55
CA THR A 57 5.33 14.97 10.98
C THR A 57 4.29 16.10 11.02
N GLY A 58 3.15 15.93 10.35
CA GLY A 58 2.16 16.98 10.13
C GLY A 58 2.59 18.04 9.10
N VAL A 59 3.74 17.84 8.44
CA VAL A 59 4.28 18.79 7.45
C VAL A 59 3.90 18.31 6.06
N ALA A 60 3.07 19.06 5.35
CA ALA A 60 2.70 18.74 3.97
C ALA A 60 3.90 18.94 3.03
N ALA A 61 4.14 18.01 2.10
CA ALA A 61 5.12 18.21 1.05
C ALA A 61 4.56 19.14 -0.03
N THR A 62 5.46 19.89 -0.66
CA THR A 62 5.13 20.90 -1.67
C THR A 62 4.63 20.31 -2.99
N SER A 63 4.83 19.01 -3.22
CA SER A 63 4.45 18.37 -4.48
C SER A 63 2.94 18.08 -4.55
N ASP A 64 2.30 18.53 -5.62
CA ASP A 64 0.88 18.25 -5.94
C ASP A 64 0.72 17.38 -7.19
N ALA A 65 1.71 16.52 -7.48
CA ALA A 65 1.59 15.57 -8.57
C ALA A 65 0.39 14.61 -8.34
N ALA A 66 -0.20 14.11 -9.42
CA ALA A 66 -1.34 13.19 -9.32
C ALA A 66 -1.04 11.95 -8.45
N VAL A 67 0.18 11.41 -8.54
CA VAL A 67 0.63 10.29 -7.73
C VAL A 67 0.75 10.63 -6.24
N ASP A 68 1.12 11.87 -5.90
CA ASP A 68 1.19 12.32 -4.50
C ASP A 68 -0.22 12.48 -3.91
N ARG A 69 -1.18 13.02 -4.69
CA ARG A 69 -2.58 13.09 -4.26
C ARG A 69 -3.20 11.71 -4.05
N ALA A 70 -2.92 10.77 -4.95
CA ALA A 70 -3.36 9.38 -4.81
C ALA A 70 -2.76 8.74 -3.54
N ALA A 71 -1.44 8.86 -3.35
CA ALA A 71 -0.75 8.33 -2.18
C ALA A 71 -1.28 8.90 -0.85
N ARG A 72 -1.54 10.21 -0.77
CA ARG A 72 -2.14 10.84 0.42
C ARG A 72 -3.53 10.29 0.74
N THR A 73 -4.34 10.07 -0.29
CA THR A 73 -5.69 9.51 -0.15
C THR A 73 -5.60 8.10 0.42
N VAL A 74 -4.73 7.27 -0.15
CA VAL A 74 -4.52 5.87 0.28
C VAL A 74 -3.97 5.80 1.71
N VAL A 75 -2.94 6.59 2.06
CA VAL A 75 -2.38 6.64 3.42
C VAL A 75 -3.44 7.08 4.43
N THR A 76 -4.24 8.10 4.10
CA THR A 76 -5.32 8.58 4.99
C THR A 76 -6.36 7.50 5.25
N ALA A 77 -6.77 6.77 4.21
CA ALA A 77 -7.71 5.66 4.34
C ALA A 77 -7.14 4.51 5.18
N ALA A 78 -5.90 4.10 4.89
CA ALA A 78 -5.21 3.03 5.62
C ALA A 78 -5.04 3.35 7.11
N VAL A 79 -4.63 4.58 7.46
CA VAL A 79 -4.50 5.01 8.86
C VAL A 79 -5.85 5.00 9.58
N ARG A 80 -6.93 5.44 8.93
CA ARG A 80 -8.28 5.42 9.53
C ARG A 80 -8.72 3.99 9.83
N GLN A 81 -8.50 3.06 8.90
CA GLN A 81 -8.83 1.66 9.08
C GLN A 81 -7.98 0.99 10.16
N PHE A 82 -6.71 1.38 10.30
CA PHE A 82 -5.82 0.83 11.33
C PHE A 82 -6.12 1.34 12.75
N ARG A 83 -6.77 2.50 12.87
CA ARG A 83 -7.14 3.11 14.16
C ARG A 83 -8.57 2.77 14.60
N ALA A 84 -9.36 2.14 13.73
CA ALA A 84 -10.72 1.67 14.01
C ALA A 84 -10.68 0.30 14.69
#